data_AF-A0AB36DQ56-F1
#
_entry.id   AF-A0AB36DQ56-F1
#
_cell.length_a   1.000
_cell.length_b   1.000
_cell.length_c   1.000
_cell.angle_alpha   90.00
_cell.angle_beta   90.00
_cell.angle_gamma   90.00
#
_symmetry.space_group_name_H-M   'P 1'
#
loop_
_entity.id
_entity.type
_entity.pdbx_description
1 polymer ?
#
loop_
_entity_poly.entity_id
_entity_poly.type
_entity_poly.pdbx_seq_one_letter_code
_entity_poly.pdbx_strand_id
1 'polypeptide(L)'
;MQVENLEVDSNIVPDLDNMSKGQLSLFELDYNPDVLDCLSSLSNDEVFTSPKLANQMLDLLPPEIWSNPKATFLDPVCKSGVFLREIVKRLDKGLKNQIPDKQTRINHILKNQVFGIAITGLTALLSRRSVYCSKVANSPLSICEEFDNDMGNIIFGAVHHHFKDGKCSECGASQGVFGNRQGLENHAYAFIHSDRDDVFGSY
;
A
#
# COMPACT_ATOMS: atom_id res chain seq x y z
N MET A 1 29.04 -3.81 -48.08
CA MET A 1 28.25 -3.34 -46.93
C MET A 1 28.41 -4.39 -45.85
N GLN A 2 29.41 -4.20 -44.98
CA GLN A 2 29.78 -5.14 -43.91
C GLN A 2 28.98 -4.80 -42.66
N VAL A 3 28.50 -5.84 -41.97
CA VAL A 3 27.83 -5.75 -40.67
C VAL A 3 28.93 -5.76 -39.62
N GLU A 4 29.09 -4.68 -38.87
CA GLU A 4 30.04 -4.58 -37.76
C GLU A 4 29.56 -5.45 -36.59
N ASN A 5 30.37 -6.43 -36.20
CA ASN A 5 30.27 -7.07 -34.90
C ASN A 5 30.72 -6.07 -33.84
N LEU A 6 29.79 -5.59 -33.01
CA LEU A 6 30.13 -4.86 -31.81
C LEU A 6 30.69 -5.86 -30.79
N GLU A 7 32.02 -5.85 -30.64
CA GLU A 7 32.70 -6.52 -29.53
C GLU A 7 32.29 -5.83 -28.21
N VAL A 8 31.77 -6.61 -27.27
CA VAL A 8 31.45 -6.13 -25.92
C VAL A 8 32.76 -5.96 -25.17
N ASP A 9 33.11 -4.70 -24.90
CA ASP A 9 34.28 -4.31 -24.11
C ASP A 9 34.19 -4.90 -22.69
N SER A 10 35.16 -5.75 -22.36
CA SER A 10 35.25 -6.50 -21.10
C SER A 10 35.70 -5.67 -19.89
N ASN A 11 35.66 -4.34 -19.98
CA ASN A 11 35.99 -3.42 -18.89
C ASN A 11 34.80 -3.00 -17.99
N ILE A 12 33.67 -3.73 -18.01
CA ILE A 12 32.54 -3.49 -17.08
C ILE A 12 32.73 -4.20 -15.71
N VAL A 13 33.75 -5.05 -15.57
CA VAL A 13 34.03 -5.83 -14.35
C VAL A 13 34.94 -5.20 -13.25
N PRO A 14 35.40 -3.93 -13.26
CA PRO A 14 36.29 -3.44 -12.18
C PRO A 14 35.63 -3.35 -10.80
N ASP A 15 34.30 -3.21 -10.73
CA ASP A 15 33.57 -3.10 -9.46
C ASP A 15 33.37 -4.43 -8.73
N LEU A 16 33.50 -5.56 -9.43
CA LEU A 16 33.36 -6.90 -8.83
C LEU A 16 34.62 -7.31 -8.05
N ASP A 17 35.80 -6.83 -8.44
CA ASP A 17 37.06 -7.18 -7.78
C ASP A 17 37.38 -6.30 -6.56
N ASN A 18 36.73 -5.13 -6.43
CA ASN A 18 36.89 -4.25 -5.26
C ASN A 18 36.02 -4.62 -4.06
N MET A 19 35.18 -5.65 -4.16
CA MET A 19 34.39 -6.18 -3.03
C MET A 19 35.21 -6.85 -1.92
N SER A 20 36.55 -6.92 -2.03
CA SER A 20 37.41 -7.65 -1.09
C SER A 20 38.35 -6.78 -0.23
N LYS A 21 38.37 -5.44 -0.36
CA LYS A 21 39.36 -4.60 0.37
C LYS A 21 38.85 -3.32 1.06
N GLY A 22 37.55 -3.23 1.32
CA GLY A 22 36.99 -2.08 2.04
C GLY A 22 35.79 -2.50 2.89
N GLN A 23 36.04 -3.26 3.95
CA GLN A 23 35.01 -3.67 4.90
C GLN A 23 34.60 -2.47 5.77
N LEU A 24 33.76 -1.58 5.23
CA LEU A 24 32.75 -0.93 6.06
C LEU A 24 31.74 -2.03 6.37
N SER A 25 31.76 -2.52 7.61
CA SER A 25 30.89 -3.59 8.12
C SER A 25 29.43 -3.15 8.21
N LEU A 26 28.81 -2.83 7.07
CA LEU A 26 27.36 -2.72 6.93
C LEU A 26 26.64 -4.05 7.26
N PHE A 27 27.41 -5.15 7.39
CA PHE A 27 26.94 -6.50 7.71
C PHE A 27 27.22 -6.93 9.16
N GLU A 28 27.63 -6.02 10.07
CA GLU A 28 27.59 -6.27 11.53
C GLU A 28 26.33 -5.72 12.20
N LEU A 29 25.22 -5.67 11.47
CA LEU A 29 23.91 -5.52 12.07
C LEU A 29 23.03 -6.65 11.56
N ASP A 30 22.78 -7.62 12.44
CA ASP A 30 21.71 -8.63 12.39
C ASP A 30 20.31 -7.97 12.50
N TYR A 31 20.16 -6.79 11.91
CA TYR A 31 19.00 -5.93 11.98
C TYR A 31 18.71 -5.41 10.57
N ASN A 32 17.87 -6.13 9.84
CA ASN A 32 17.21 -5.64 8.64
C ASN A 32 15.83 -5.08 9.05
N PRO A 33 15.72 -3.81 9.45
CA PRO A 33 14.45 -3.22 9.84
C PRO A 33 13.45 -3.28 8.69
N ASP A 34 12.16 -3.51 9.00
CA ASP A 34 11.10 -3.40 8.00
C ASP A 34 11.17 -1.98 7.41
N VAL A 35 11.03 -1.85 6.09
CA VAL A 35 11.05 -0.53 5.44
C VAL A 35 9.99 0.38 6.04
N LEU A 36 8.87 -0.16 6.53
CA LEU A 36 7.85 0.61 7.23
C LEU A 36 8.31 1.09 8.62
N ASP A 37 9.16 0.32 9.32
CA ASP A 37 9.80 0.77 10.56
C ASP A 37 10.75 1.94 10.27
N CYS A 38 11.54 1.83 9.20
CA CYS A 38 12.40 2.93 8.73
C CYS A 38 11.58 4.17 8.37
N LEU A 39 10.52 4.01 7.58
CA LEU A 39 9.65 5.12 7.16
C LEU A 39 8.94 5.77 8.35
N SER A 40 8.49 4.98 9.35
CA SER A 40 7.88 5.51 10.57
C SER A 40 8.85 6.35 11.42
N SER A 41 10.16 6.11 11.26
CA SER A 41 11.22 6.80 11.98
C SER A 41 11.72 8.06 11.26
N LEU A 42 11.32 8.30 10.01
CA LEU A 42 11.65 9.51 9.26
C LEU A 42 10.72 10.66 9.68
N SER A 43 11.29 11.84 9.93
CA SER A 43 10.56 13.05 10.26
C SER A 43 9.80 13.59 9.04
N ASN A 44 8.63 13.03 8.76
CA ASN A 44 7.66 13.53 7.78
C ASN A 44 6.36 13.93 8.50
N ASP A 45 5.55 14.81 7.89
CA ASP A 45 4.19 15.16 8.37
C ASP A 45 3.21 13.95 8.37
N GLU A 46 3.67 12.78 7.92
CA GLU A 46 2.91 11.53 7.91
C GLU A 46 3.40 10.57 9.01
N VAL A 47 2.55 10.30 10.01
CA VAL A 47 2.81 9.28 11.04
C VAL A 47 2.36 7.90 10.54
N PHE A 48 3.33 7.03 10.27
CA PHE A 48 3.10 5.63 9.92
C PHE A 48 3.10 4.72 11.14
N THR A 49 2.11 3.84 11.22
CA THR A 49 2.04 2.79 12.24
C THR A 49 3.11 1.73 11.95
N SER A 50 3.91 1.36 12.95
CA SER A 50 4.87 0.27 12.82
C SER A 50 4.16 -1.09 12.73
N PRO A 51 4.76 -2.12 12.09
CA PRO A 51 4.18 -3.46 12.05
C PRO A 51 3.97 -4.05 13.45
N LYS A 52 4.84 -3.70 14.42
CA LYS A 52 4.70 -4.11 15.82
C LYS A 52 3.39 -3.58 16.43
N LEU A 53 3.15 -2.27 16.31
CA LEU A 53 1.94 -1.65 16.84
C LEU A 53 0.69 -2.16 16.12
N ALA A 54 0.75 -2.31 14.79
CA ALA A 54 -0.35 -2.88 14.02
C ALA A 54 -0.72 -4.28 14.52
N ASN A 55 0.28 -5.16 14.73
CA ASN A 55 0.03 -6.50 15.26
C ASN A 55 -0.56 -6.46 16.68
N GLN A 56 -0.06 -5.60 17.57
CA GLN A 56 -0.63 -5.44 18.92
C GLN A 56 -2.10 -5.04 18.89
N MET A 57 -2.51 -4.17 17.96
CA MET A 57 -3.90 -3.76 17.80
C MET A 57 -4.76 -4.89 17.20
N LEU A 58 -4.24 -5.62 16.20
CA LEU A 58 -4.94 -6.75 15.60
C LEU A 58 -5.08 -7.94 16.56
N ASP A 59 -4.20 -8.08 17.55
CA ASP A 59 -4.29 -9.11 18.61
C ASP A 59 -5.47 -8.90 19.56
N LEU A 60 -6.08 -7.70 19.56
CA LEU A 60 -7.29 -7.40 20.33
C LEU A 60 -8.57 -7.95 19.67
N LEU A 61 -8.49 -8.34 18.39
CA LEU A 61 -9.64 -8.91 17.69
C LEU A 61 -9.85 -10.38 18.06
N PRO A 62 -11.11 -10.88 18.07
CA PRO A 62 -11.40 -12.27 18.35
C PRO A 62 -10.64 -13.23 17.41
N PRO A 63 -9.86 -14.20 17.91
CA PRO A 63 -8.97 -15.04 17.08
C PRO A 63 -9.69 -15.80 15.95
N GLU A 64 -10.95 -16.17 16.14
CA GLU A 64 -11.79 -16.88 15.18
C GLU A 64 -12.00 -16.11 13.86
N ILE A 65 -11.86 -14.78 13.88
CA ILE A 65 -12.03 -13.95 12.68
C ILE A 65 -10.98 -14.30 11.60
N TRP A 66 -9.78 -14.71 12.03
CA TRP A 66 -8.67 -15.05 11.13
C TRP A 66 -8.88 -16.36 10.38
N SER A 67 -9.83 -17.19 10.83
CA SER A 67 -10.24 -18.43 10.17
C SER A 67 -11.63 -18.33 9.54
N ASN A 68 -12.23 -17.13 9.44
CA ASN A 68 -13.53 -16.96 8.81
C ASN A 68 -13.36 -16.51 7.33
N PRO A 69 -13.71 -17.34 6.33
CA PRO A 69 -13.57 -16.96 4.92
C PRO A 69 -14.55 -15.86 4.48
N LYS A 70 -15.53 -15.51 5.32
CA LYS A 70 -16.52 -14.46 5.05
C LYS A 70 -16.25 -13.15 5.80
N ALA A 71 -15.21 -13.10 6.65
CA ALA A 71 -14.88 -11.87 7.36
C ALA A 71 -14.34 -10.82 6.37
N THR A 72 -14.81 -9.59 6.49
CA THR A 72 -14.36 -8.45 5.68
C THR A 72 -13.76 -7.36 6.55
N PHE A 73 -12.66 -6.76 6.11
CA PHE A 73 -11.89 -5.75 6.80
C PHE A 73 -11.78 -4.50 5.95
N LEU A 74 -12.02 -3.35 6.56
CA LEU A 74 -11.84 -2.05 5.93
C LEU A 74 -10.87 -1.22 6.78
N ASP A 75 -9.80 -0.74 6.15
CA ASP A 75 -8.97 0.33 6.69
C ASP A 75 -9.29 1.63 5.93
N PRO A 76 -10.14 2.52 6.49
CA PRO A 76 -10.57 3.73 5.80
C PRO A 76 -9.45 4.79 5.70
N VAL A 77 -8.30 4.55 6.34
CA VAL A 77 -7.21 5.53 6.45
C VAL A 77 -5.85 4.84 6.26
N CYS A 78 -5.75 3.99 5.25
CA CYS A 78 -4.73 2.93 5.22
C CYS A 78 -3.27 3.41 5.12
N LYS A 79 -3.02 4.64 4.67
CA LYS A 79 -1.67 5.24 4.51
C LYS A 79 -0.66 4.27 3.86
N SER A 80 0.22 3.64 4.64
CA SER A 80 1.23 2.66 4.15
C SER A 80 0.68 1.25 3.88
N GLY A 81 -0.57 0.99 4.24
CA GLY A 81 -1.22 -0.32 4.12
C GLY A 81 -0.80 -1.33 5.19
N VAL A 82 -0.13 -0.91 6.27
CA VAL A 82 0.44 -1.83 7.28
C VAL A 82 -0.62 -2.73 7.93
N PHE A 83 -1.78 -2.19 8.32
CA PHE A 83 -2.85 -3.00 8.89
C PHE A 83 -3.36 -4.03 7.90
N LEU A 84 -3.64 -3.61 6.67
CA LEU A 84 -4.10 -4.48 5.59
C LEU A 84 -3.09 -5.60 5.32
N ARG A 85 -1.79 -5.29 5.26
CA ARG A 85 -0.72 -6.28 5.08
C ARG A 85 -0.69 -7.32 6.19
N GLU A 86 -0.77 -6.88 7.45
CA GLU A 86 -0.76 -7.80 8.60
C GLU A 86 -2.07 -8.62 8.69
N ILE A 87 -3.22 -8.06 8.30
CA ILE A 87 -4.48 -8.78 8.14
C ILE A 87 -4.35 -9.90 7.09
N VAL A 88 -3.80 -9.59 5.90
CA VAL A 88 -3.59 -10.58 4.83
C VAL A 88 -2.72 -11.73 5.32
N LYS A 89 -1.63 -11.45 6.04
CA LYS A 89 -0.75 -12.48 6.62
C LYS A 89 -1.48 -13.39 7.61
N ARG A 90 -2.35 -12.82 8.45
CA ARG A 90 -3.15 -13.59 9.42
C ARG A 90 -4.18 -14.47 8.72
N LEU A 91 -4.90 -13.92 7.74
CA LEU A 91 -5.89 -14.66 6.94
C LEU A 91 -5.25 -15.78 6.10
N ASP A 92 -4.09 -15.54 5.47
CA ASP A 92 -3.38 -16.58 4.69
C ASP A 92 -3.04 -17.78 5.58
N LYS A 93 -2.59 -17.54 6.82
CA LYS A 93 -2.35 -18.59 7.81
C LYS A 93 -3.65 -19.26 8.27
N GLY A 94 -4.66 -18.46 8.65
CA GLY A 94 -5.89 -18.95 9.28
C GLY A 94 -6.86 -19.66 8.35
N LEU A 95 -6.79 -19.39 7.04
CA LEU A 95 -7.66 -20.01 6.02
C LEU A 95 -7.02 -21.22 5.31
N LYS A 96 -5.76 -21.55 5.62
CA LYS A 96 -5.00 -22.63 4.95
C LYS A 96 -5.73 -23.98 4.89
N ASN A 97 -6.50 -24.33 5.93
CA ASN A 97 -7.24 -25.61 5.95
C ASN A 97 -8.51 -25.60 5.10
N GLN A 98 -9.15 -24.42 4.96
CA GLN A 98 -10.42 -24.26 4.22
C GLN A 98 -10.19 -23.97 2.74
N ILE A 99 -9.12 -23.25 2.41
CA ILE A 99 -8.69 -22.96 1.04
C ILE A 99 -7.22 -23.40 0.94
N PRO A 100 -6.93 -24.68 0.64
CA PRO A 100 -5.55 -25.20 0.69
C PRO A 100 -4.61 -24.60 -0.34
N ASP A 101 -5.10 -24.38 -1.56
CA ASP A 101 -4.32 -23.76 -2.62
C ASP A 101 -3.95 -22.31 -2.27
N LYS A 102 -2.67 -21.96 -2.40
CA LYS A 102 -2.15 -20.67 -1.96
C LYS A 102 -2.64 -19.53 -2.85
N GLN A 103 -2.64 -19.72 -4.17
CA GLN A 103 -3.03 -18.65 -5.09
C GLN A 103 -4.52 -18.34 -4.97
N THR A 104 -5.36 -19.40 -4.95
CA THR A 104 -6.81 -19.30 -4.70
C THR A 104 -7.11 -18.59 -3.38
N ARG A 105 -6.36 -18.90 -2.31
CA ARG A 105 -6.53 -18.27 -1.01
C ARG A 105 -6.14 -16.80 -1.01
N ILE A 106 -5.02 -16.42 -1.64
CA ILE A 106 -4.59 -15.02 -1.74
C ILE A 106 -5.56 -14.21 -2.60
N ASN A 107 -6.00 -14.75 -3.75
CA ASN A 107 -7.01 -14.12 -4.58
C ASN A 107 -8.31 -13.88 -3.78
N HIS A 108 -8.79 -14.90 -3.06
CA HIS A 108 -9.97 -14.77 -2.20
C HIS A 108 -9.81 -13.68 -1.13
N ILE A 109 -8.69 -13.69 -0.40
CA ILE A 109 -8.42 -12.71 0.66
C ILE A 109 -8.40 -11.28 0.09
N LEU A 110 -7.64 -11.06 -0.98
CA LEU A 110 -7.41 -9.73 -1.52
C LEU A 110 -8.60 -9.19 -2.30
N LYS A 111 -9.39 -10.05 -2.97
CA LYS A 111 -10.58 -9.65 -3.74
C LYS A 111 -11.82 -9.50 -2.87
N ASN A 112 -11.98 -10.33 -1.84
CA ASN A 112 -13.24 -10.44 -1.11
C ASN A 112 -13.18 -10.01 0.36
N GLN A 113 -11.99 -9.94 0.98
CA GLN A 113 -11.89 -9.73 2.44
C GLN A 113 -11.19 -8.45 2.86
N VAL A 114 -10.31 -7.87 2.03
CA VAL A 114 -9.42 -6.76 2.45
C VAL A 114 -9.64 -5.53 1.58
N PHE A 115 -10.10 -4.45 2.21
CA PHE A 115 -10.45 -3.19 1.56
C PHE A 115 -9.73 -2.01 2.24
N GLY A 116 -9.32 -1.02 1.47
CA GLY A 116 -8.59 0.14 1.96
C GLY A 116 -8.96 1.44 1.24
N ILE A 117 -8.93 2.54 1.97
CA ILE A 117 -9.10 3.89 1.41
C ILE A 117 -7.86 4.71 1.75
N ALA A 118 -7.19 5.20 0.71
CA ALA A 118 -6.04 6.09 0.83
C ALA A 118 -6.47 7.55 0.72
N ILE A 119 -5.71 8.44 1.35
CA ILE A 119 -5.96 9.90 1.36
C ILE A 119 -5.24 10.62 0.21
N THR A 120 -4.17 10.03 -0.30
CA THR A 120 -3.32 10.57 -1.35
C THR A 120 -2.99 9.47 -2.36
N GLY A 121 -2.66 9.85 -3.59
CA GLY A 121 -2.16 8.94 -4.61
C GLY A 121 -0.84 8.29 -4.18
N LEU A 122 0.06 9.04 -3.51
CA LEU A 122 1.29 8.46 -2.97
C LEU A 122 1.00 7.35 -1.93
N THR A 123 0.13 7.61 -0.95
CA THR A 123 -0.25 6.61 0.04
C THR A 123 -0.99 5.42 -0.59
N ALA A 124 -1.81 5.65 -1.61
CA ALA A 124 -2.44 4.58 -2.37
C ALA A 124 -1.40 3.65 -3.03
N LEU A 125 -0.39 4.23 -3.69
CA LEU A 125 0.68 3.46 -4.33
C LEU A 125 1.53 2.69 -3.31
N LEU A 126 1.84 3.30 -2.16
CA LEU A 126 2.56 2.65 -1.06
C LEU A 126 1.74 1.49 -0.48
N SER A 127 0.47 1.72 -0.18
CA SER A 127 -0.44 0.70 0.34
C SER A 127 -0.61 -0.46 -0.63
N ARG A 128 -0.81 -0.20 -1.93
CA ARG A 128 -0.88 -1.26 -2.96
C ARG A 128 0.44 -2.03 -3.05
N ARG A 129 1.60 -1.34 -3.06
CA ARG A 129 2.90 -2.03 -3.07
C ARG A 129 3.11 -2.87 -1.81
N SER A 130 2.64 -2.42 -0.66
CA SER A 130 2.74 -3.13 0.63
C SER A 130 1.85 -4.38 0.66
N VAL A 131 0.63 -4.29 0.12
CA VAL A 131 -0.40 -5.34 0.24
C VAL A 131 -0.44 -6.28 -0.96
N TYR A 132 -0.29 -5.75 -2.18
CA TYR A 132 -0.37 -6.49 -3.45
C TYR A 132 1.01 -6.82 -4.03
N CYS A 133 2.11 -6.38 -3.38
CA CYS A 133 3.46 -6.40 -3.93
C CYS A 133 3.60 -5.65 -5.27
N SER A 134 2.61 -4.86 -5.67
CA SER A 134 2.59 -4.09 -6.92
C SER A 134 1.88 -2.75 -6.70
N LYS A 135 2.30 -1.72 -7.43
CA LYS A 135 1.62 -0.41 -7.43
C LYS A 135 0.31 -0.43 -8.23
N VAL A 136 0.20 -1.36 -9.17
CA VAL A 136 -0.94 -1.56 -10.06
C VAL A 136 -1.53 -2.94 -9.75
N ALA A 137 -2.77 -2.98 -9.29
CA ALA A 137 -3.38 -4.18 -8.71
C ALA A 137 -3.55 -5.33 -9.71
N ASN A 138 -3.93 -5.03 -10.95
CA ASN A 138 -4.06 -6.00 -12.06
C ASN A 138 -2.77 -6.18 -12.88
N SER A 139 -1.61 -5.79 -12.34
CA SER A 139 -0.32 -6.04 -12.99
C SER A 139 0.06 -7.52 -12.90
N PRO A 140 0.80 -8.09 -13.87
CA PRO A 140 1.38 -9.44 -13.76
C PRO A 140 2.39 -9.59 -12.60
N LEU A 141 2.80 -8.49 -11.97
CA LEU A 141 3.67 -8.48 -10.78
C LEU A 141 2.89 -8.47 -9.46
N SER A 142 1.56 -8.37 -9.52
CA SER A 142 0.69 -8.44 -8.35
C SER A 142 0.62 -9.88 -7.82
N ILE A 143 0.54 -10.05 -6.50
CA ILE A 143 0.30 -11.37 -5.91
C ILE A 143 -1.16 -11.83 -6.05
N CYS A 144 -2.07 -10.93 -6.45
CA CYS A 144 -3.45 -11.26 -6.79
C CYS A 144 -3.61 -11.24 -8.31
N GLU A 145 -4.09 -12.35 -8.88
CA GLU A 145 -4.24 -12.52 -10.33
C GLU A 145 -5.66 -12.16 -10.82
N GLU A 146 -6.58 -11.83 -9.91
CA GLU A 146 -8.01 -11.69 -10.20
C GLU A 146 -8.53 -10.25 -10.10
N PHE A 147 -7.65 -9.24 -9.93
CA PHE A 147 -8.11 -7.86 -9.95
C PHE A 147 -8.48 -7.42 -11.37
N ASP A 148 -9.64 -6.78 -11.50
CA ASP A 148 -10.20 -6.34 -12.78
C ASP A 148 -9.73 -4.93 -13.20
N ASN A 149 -9.12 -4.17 -12.26
CA ASN A 149 -8.66 -2.80 -12.48
C ASN A 149 -7.32 -2.51 -11.77
N ASP A 150 -6.76 -1.33 -12.02
CA ASP A 150 -5.45 -0.90 -11.53
C ASP A 150 -5.42 -0.58 -10.02
N MET A 151 -6.58 -0.28 -9.42
CA MET A 151 -6.71 0.07 -8.01
C MET A 151 -6.91 -1.15 -7.10
N GLY A 152 -7.59 -2.18 -7.61
CA GLY A 152 -8.08 -3.29 -6.80
C GLY A 152 -9.02 -2.79 -5.70
N ASN A 153 -8.85 -3.30 -4.49
CA ASN A 153 -9.65 -2.93 -3.32
C ASN A 153 -9.01 -1.83 -2.45
N ILE A 154 -7.86 -1.28 -2.85
CA ILE A 154 -7.22 -0.14 -2.18
C ILE A 154 -7.42 1.08 -3.07
N ILE A 155 -8.44 1.85 -2.75
CA ILE A 155 -8.91 2.93 -3.60
C ILE A 155 -8.39 4.28 -3.14
N PHE A 156 -8.22 5.16 -4.11
CA PHE A 156 -7.97 6.57 -3.90
C PHE A 156 -8.91 7.33 -4.85
N GLY A 157 -9.83 8.08 -4.26
CA GLY A 157 -10.72 8.95 -5.00
C GLY A 157 -10.42 10.40 -4.67
N ALA A 158 -10.09 11.18 -5.68
CA ALA A 158 -10.12 12.63 -5.56
C ALA A 158 -11.57 13.08 -5.39
N VAL A 159 -11.78 14.07 -4.53
CA VAL A 159 -13.11 14.63 -4.19
C VAL A 159 -13.06 16.16 -4.25
N HIS A 160 -14.20 16.79 -4.48
CA HIS A 160 -14.26 18.23 -4.62
C HIS A 160 -14.60 18.93 -3.30
N HIS A 161 -13.81 19.94 -2.94
CA HIS A 161 -14.09 20.74 -1.75
C HIS A 161 -15.11 21.83 -2.03
N HIS A 162 -16.22 21.83 -1.29
CA HIS A 162 -17.20 22.92 -1.28
C HIS A 162 -16.93 23.89 -0.12
N PHE A 163 -16.18 24.96 -0.41
CA PHE A 163 -15.78 25.95 0.60
C PHE A 163 -16.89 26.96 0.91
N LYS A 164 -17.13 27.18 2.21
CA LYS A 164 -18.01 28.21 2.77
C LYS A 164 -17.34 28.82 4.01
N ASP A 165 -17.33 30.14 4.12
CA ASP A 165 -16.72 30.87 5.25
C ASP A 165 -15.25 30.46 5.54
N GLY A 166 -14.48 30.19 4.49
CA GLY A 166 -13.06 29.84 4.57
C GLY A 166 -12.75 28.37 4.90
N LYS A 167 -13.75 27.49 5.03
CA LYS A 167 -13.57 26.04 5.26
C LYS A 167 -14.45 25.20 4.35
N CYS A 168 -14.03 23.97 4.05
CA CYS A 168 -14.88 22.99 3.37
C CYS A 168 -16.03 22.61 4.30
N SER A 169 -17.25 22.61 3.75
CA SER A 169 -18.47 22.33 4.49
C SER A 169 -18.60 20.88 4.97
N GLU A 170 -17.84 19.97 4.38
CA GLU A 170 -17.93 18.52 4.64
C GLU A 170 -16.76 18.01 5.47
N CYS A 171 -15.52 18.31 5.07
CA CYS A 171 -14.31 17.83 5.76
C CYS A 171 -13.60 18.89 6.61
N GLY A 172 -14.04 20.14 6.58
CA GLY A 172 -13.43 21.23 7.35
C GLY A 172 -12.08 21.74 6.82
N ALA A 173 -11.62 21.25 5.66
CA ALA A 173 -10.36 21.69 5.04
C ALA A 173 -10.32 23.21 4.83
N SER A 174 -9.19 23.85 5.10
CA SER A 174 -9.04 25.30 4.98
C SER A 174 -8.99 25.74 3.51
N GLN A 175 -9.84 26.70 3.14
CA GLN A 175 -9.83 27.31 1.80
C GLN A 175 -8.49 28.01 1.51
N GLY A 176 -7.87 28.63 2.51
CA GLY A 176 -6.56 29.27 2.36
C GLY A 176 -5.44 28.29 2.01
N VAL A 177 -5.60 27.01 2.36
CA VAL A 177 -4.64 25.94 2.05
C VAL A 177 -5.00 25.26 0.74
N PHE A 178 -6.26 24.85 0.55
CA PHE A 178 -6.69 23.94 -0.51
C PHE A 178 -7.51 24.59 -1.64
N GLY A 179 -7.96 25.84 -1.48
CA GLY A 179 -8.92 26.48 -2.41
C GLY A 179 -8.37 26.84 -3.79
N ASN A 180 -7.05 27.01 -3.94
CA ASN A 180 -6.42 27.47 -5.19
C ASN A 180 -5.45 26.43 -5.80
N ARG A 181 -5.51 25.17 -5.35
CA ARG A 181 -4.56 24.13 -5.76
C ARG A 181 -5.07 23.35 -6.98
N GLN A 182 -4.64 23.74 -8.17
CA GLN A 182 -4.91 22.95 -9.38
C GLN A 182 -3.87 21.82 -9.54
N GLY A 183 -4.34 20.60 -9.80
CA GLY A 183 -3.47 19.44 -10.06
C GLY A 183 -2.73 18.87 -8.84
N LEU A 184 -3.00 19.37 -7.64
CA LEU A 184 -2.46 18.84 -6.38
C LEU A 184 -3.53 18.06 -5.64
N GLU A 185 -3.09 17.15 -4.78
CA GLU A 185 -3.98 16.37 -3.94
C GLU A 185 -4.76 17.27 -2.99
N ASN A 186 -6.04 16.95 -2.85
CA ASN A 186 -7.03 17.67 -2.07
C ASN A 186 -6.99 17.27 -0.57
N HIS A 187 -6.22 16.24 -0.20
CA HIS A 187 -6.05 15.70 1.16
C HIS A 187 -7.37 15.54 1.91
N ALA A 188 -8.29 14.84 1.28
CA ALA A 188 -9.61 14.59 1.82
C ALA A 188 -9.98 13.14 1.59
N TYR A 189 -10.55 12.50 2.62
CA TYR A 189 -11.09 11.17 2.44
C TYR A 189 -12.37 11.22 1.59
N ALA A 190 -12.49 10.32 0.62
CA ALA A 190 -13.67 10.31 -0.23
C ALA A 190 -14.96 9.99 0.54
N PHE A 191 -14.89 9.13 1.57
CA PHE A 191 -16.07 8.67 2.30
C PHE A 191 -16.79 9.75 3.14
N ILE A 192 -16.18 10.92 3.33
CA ILE A 192 -16.77 12.06 4.05
C ILE A 192 -17.38 13.12 3.12
N HIS A 193 -17.23 13.00 1.80
CA HIS A 193 -17.82 13.92 0.83
C HIS A 193 -19.08 13.33 0.18
N SER A 194 -19.97 14.20 -0.27
CA SER A 194 -21.24 13.86 -0.91
C SER A 194 -21.08 13.34 -2.35
N ASP A 195 -19.96 13.64 -3.00
CA ASP A 195 -19.54 13.09 -4.30
C ASP A 195 -18.85 11.72 -4.18
N ARG A 196 -18.91 11.07 -3.00
CA ARG A 196 -18.33 9.75 -2.77
C ARG A 196 -18.77 8.70 -3.80
N ASP A 197 -19.99 8.80 -4.32
CA ASP A 197 -20.52 7.82 -5.27
C ASP A 197 -19.74 7.87 -6.61
N ASP A 198 -19.08 8.99 -6.94
CA ASP A 198 -18.17 9.09 -8.08
C ASP A 198 -16.86 8.32 -7.85
N VAL A 199 -16.52 8.05 -6.59
CA VAL A 199 -15.31 7.33 -6.17
C VAL A 199 -15.59 5.84 -5.95
N PHE A 200 -16.65 5.52 -5.22
CA PHE A 200 -16.98 4.15 -4.82
C PHE A 200 -17.93 3.45 -5.79
N GLY A 201 -18.53 4.20 -6.74
CA GLY A 201 -19.65 3.74 -7.56
C GLY A 201 -20.97 3.80 -6.79
N SER A 202 -22.07 3.76 -7.53
CA SER A 202 -23.42 3.62 -6.96
C SER A 202 -23.69 2.15 -6.57
N TYR A 203 -23.97 1.91 -5.29
CA TYR A 203 -24.38 0.61 -4.75
C TYR A 203 -25.88 0.34 -4.89
#